data_AF-A0A969XEZ1-F1
#
_entry.id   AF-A0A969XEZ1-F1
#
_cell.length_a   1.000
_cell.length_b   1.000
_cell.length_c   1.000
_cell.angle_alpha   90.00
_cell.angle_beta   90.00
_cell.angle_gamma   90.00
#
_symmetry.space_group_name_H-M   'P 1'
#
loop_
_entity.id
_entity.type
_entity.pdbx_description
1 polymer ?
#
loop_
_entity_poly.entity_id
_entity_poly.type
_entity_poly.pdbx_seq_one_letter_code
_entity_poly.pdbx_strand_id
1 'polypeptide(L)'
;MAATNPVVQTYIPEQLSAGDFPVVTDAVTIGLNQTLKVGSVLGKDAAGDYVLSLAAAEDTSKVPTVICAEAITTTDAKAVGIVRLTGEVLGSQLDIGTGHTLDSVKAALRPLSIFVR
;
A
#
# COMPACT_ATOMS: atom_id res chain seq x y z
N MET A 1 -21.52 -39.54 17.50
CA MET A 1 -20.98 -38.83 16.33
C MET A 1 -21.50 -37.40 16.41
N ALA A 2 -20.67 -36.43 16.79
CA ALA A 2 -21.09 -35.03 16.89
C ALA A 2 -21.05 -34.41 15.48
N ALA A 3 -22.17 -33.81 15.05
CA ALA A 3 -22.26 -33.14 13.77
C ALA A 3 -21.36 -31.89 13.78
N THR A 4 -20.34 -31.87 12.92
CA THR A 4 -19.53 -30.68 12.64
C THR A 4 -20.42 -29.61 12.03
N ASN A 5 -20.56 -28.48 12.72
CA ASN A 5 -21.26 -27.29 12.22
C ASN A 5 -20.51 -26.73 11.00
N PRO A 6 -21.18 -26.36 9.89
CA PRO A 6 -20.50 -25.78 8.74
C PRO A 6 -19.88 -24.42 9.11
N VAL A 7 -18.60 -24.25 8.82
CA VAL A 7 -17.89 -22.99 8.98
C VAL A 7 -18.34 -22.06 7.86
N VAL A 8 -19.17 -21.07 8.17
CA VAL A 8 -19.53 -20.01 7.23
C VAL A 8 -18.34 -19.07 7.12
N GLN A 9 -17.62 -19.12 5.99
CA GLN A 9 -16.60 -18.11 5.68
C GLN A 9 -17.27 -16.96 4.94
N THR A 10 -17.38 -15.82 5.62
CA THR A 10 -17.80 -14.57 4.99
C THR A 10 -16.64 -14.06 4.13
N TYR A 11 -16.77 -14.19 2.81
CA TYR A 11 -15.83 -13.59 1.87
C TYR A 11 -16.14 -12.10 1.77
N ILE A 12 -15.26 -11.26 2.34
CA ILE A 12 -15.28 -9.82 2.13
C ILE A 12 -14.32 -9.54 0.98
N PRO A 13 -14.81 -9.18 -0.22
CA PRO A 13 -13.91 -8.84 -1.33
C PRO A 13 -13.10 -7.59 -0.95
N GLU A 14 -11.78 -7.71 -0.94
CA GLU A 14 -10.86 -6.59 -0.76
C GLU A 14 -10.85 -5.74 -2.03
N GLN A 15 -11.84 -4.85 -2.15
CA GLN A 15 -11.91 -3.92 -3.26
C GLN A 15 -10.98 -2.74 -2.96
N LEU A 16 -9.78 -2.73 -3.52
CA LEU A 16 -8.85 -1.61 -3.34
C LEU A 16 -9.20 -0.43 -4.27
N SER A 17 -9.83 -0.69 -5.42
CA SER A 17 -10.18 0.33 -6.42
C SER A 17 -11.52 0.98 -6.11
N ALA A 18 -11.54 2.31 -5.95
CA ALA A 18 -12.73 3.09 -5.55
C ALA A 18 -13.50 3.75 -6.72
N GLY A 19 -13.07 3.53 -7.96
CA GLY A 19 -13.67 4.14 -9.15
C GLY A 19 -12.99 3.72 -10.45
N ASP A 20 -13.29 4.46 -11.52
CA ASP A 20 -12.92 4.17 -12.92
C ASP A 20 -11.64 4.91 -13.37
N PHE A 21 -11.00 5.67 -12.48
CA PHE A 21 -9.78 6.39 -12.85
C PHE A 21 -8.70 5.43 -13.39
N PRO A 22 -8.03 5.76 -14.51
CA PRO A 22 -7.05 4.89 -15.12
C PRO A 22 -5.94 4.54 -14.13
N VAL A 23 -5.79 3.24 -13.90
CA VAL A 23 -4.78 2.69 -13.01
C VAL A 23 -3.53 2.39 -13.80
N VAL A 24 -2.45 3.11 -13.50
CA VAL A 24 -1.10 2.81 -13.98
C VAL A 24 -0.36 2.11 -12.87
N THR A 25 0.19 0.93 -13.18
CA THR A 25 1.05 0.16 -12.31
C THR A 25 2.45 0.05 -12.89
N ASP A 26 3.46 0.03 -12.02
CA ASP A 26 4.86 -0.11 -12.40
C ASP A 26 5.58 -1.07 -11.46
N ALA A 27 6.66 -1.67 -11.93
CA ALA A 27 7.46 -2.61 -11.16
C ALA A 27 8.63 -1.89 -10.49
N VAL A 28 8.65 -1.88 -9.15
CA VAL A 28 9.68 -1.17 -8.39
C VAL A 28 10.40 -2.10 -7.42
N THR A 29 11.60 -1.70 -6.99
CA THR A 29 12.37 -2.44 -6.00
C THR A 29 11.92 -2.07 -4.59
N ILE A 30 11.47 -3.08 -3.84
CA ILE A 30 11.11 -2.96 -2.43
C ILE A 30 12.35 -3.19 -1.57
N GLY A 31 12.54 -2.34 -0.56
CA GLY A 31 13.64 -2.42 0.40
C GLY A 31 13.62 -3.70 1.24
N LEU A 32 14.68 -3.93 2.01
CA LEU A 32 14.81 -5.10 2.90
C LEU A 32 13.90 -4.99 4.13
N ASN A 33 13.54 -6.13 4.73
CA ASN A 33 12.74 -6.20 5.97
C ASN A 33 11.37 -5.51 5.89
N GLN A 34 10.72 -5.52 4.72
CA GLN A 34 9.40 -4.95 4.53
C GLN A 34 8.33 -6.03 4.48
N THR A 35 7.27 -5.88 5.27
CA THR A 35 6.03 -6.67 5.14
C THR A 35 4.95 -5.73 4.63
N LEU A 36 4.66 -5.80 3.33
CA LEU A 36 3.70 -4.92 2.66
C LEU A 36 2.45 -5.71 2.30
N LYS A 37 1.29 -5.11 2.52
CA LYS A 37 -0.01 -5.62 2.10
C LYS A 37 -0.48 -4.87 0.86
N VAL A 38 -1.47 -5.44 0.18
CA VAL A 38 -2.23 -4.73 -0.85
C VAL A 38 -2.80 -3.46 -0.23
N GLY A 39 -2.52 -2.30 -0.81
CA GLY A 39 -2.93 -1.00 -0.26
C GLY A 39 -1.94 -0.36 0.70
N SER A 40 -0.78 -0.97 0.99
CA SER A 40 0.26 -0.32 1.80
C SER A 40 0.80 0.92 1.09
N VAL A 41 0.89 2.02 1.85
CA VAL A 41 1.40 3.30 1.36
C VAL A 41 2.92 3.31 1.46
N LEU A 42 3.59 3.52 0.33
CA LEU A 42 5.05 3.44 0.22
C LEU A 42 5.66 4.81 -0.04
N GLY A 43 6.80 5.02 0.60
CA GLY A 43 7.70 6.14 0.34
C GLY A 43 9.01 5.64 -0.25
N LYS A 44 9.72 6.55 -0.92
CA LYS A 44 11.03 6.26 -1.51
C LYS A 44 12.12 6.66 -0.52
N ASP A 45 13.00 5.73 -0.16
CA ASP A 45 14.13 6.01 0.72
C ASP A 45 15.25 6.79 -0.01
N ALA A 46 16.30 7.15 0.73
CA ALA A 46 17.45 7.87 0.17
C ALA A 46 18.27 7.02 -0.83
N ALA A 47 18.21 5.69 -0.73
CA ALA A 47 18.88 4.76 -1.65
C ALA A 47 18.08 4.57 -2.95
N GLY A 48 16.82 4.98 -2.96
CA GLY A 48 15.89 4.86 -4.07
C GLY A 48 14.99 3.61 -4.03
N ASP A 49 15.07 2.83 -2.95
CA ASP A 49 14.21 1.69 -2.70
C ASP A 49 12.86 2.13 -2.11
N TYR A 50 11.82 1.33 -2.32
CA TYR A 50 10.49 1.61 -1.78
C TYR A 50 10.27 0.87 -0.47
N VAL A 51 9.88 1.61 0.56
CA VAL A 51 9.62 1.11 1.92
C VAL A 51 8.28 1.66 2.43
N LEU A 52 7.75 1.08 3.50
CA LEU A 52 6.52 1.54 4.14
C LEU A 52 6.71 2.99 4.60
N SER A 53 5.80 3.87 4.21
CA SER A 53 5.91 5.30 4.53
C SER A 53 5.58 5.52 6.00
N LEU A 54 6.55 6.03 6.77
CA LEU A 54 6.42 6.31 8.20
C LEU A 54 6.58 7.82 8.42
N ALA A 55 5.65 8.45 9.14
CA ALA A 55 5.70 9.90 9.34
C ALA A 55 6.89 10.35 10.19
N ALA A 56 7.37 9.44 11.05
CA ALA A 56 8.55 9.63 11.89
C ALA A 56 9.88 9.39 11.15
N ALA A 57 9.85 8.96 9.88
CA ALA A 57 11.08 8.83 9.10
C ALA A 57 11.67 10.23 8.85
N GLU A 58 12.98 10.37 9.07
CA GLU A 58 13.66 11.64 8.76
C GLU A 58 13.98 11.78 7.26
N ASP A 59 14.00 10.64 6.56
CA ASP A 59 14.30 10.51 5.13
C ASP A 59 13.15 10.90 4.20
N THR A 60 13.38 10.79 2.89
CA THR A 60 12.36 10.99 1.85
C THR A 60 11.22 9.95 1.89
N SER A 61 11.39 8.85 2.63
CA SER A 61 10.38 7.79 2.79
C SER A 61 9.16 8.23 3.60
N LYS A 62 9.23 9.36 4.31
CA LYS A 62 8.08 10.00 4.99
C LYS A 62 7.03 10.57 4.03
N VAL A 63 7.39 10.76 2.76
CA VAL A 63 6.46 11.26 1.75
C VAL A 63 5.84 10.06 1.06
N PRO A 64 4.51 9.86 1.17
CA PRO A 64 3.85 8.77 0.49
C PRO A 64 3.80 9.07 -1.02
N THR A 65 4.37 8.17 -1.80
CA THR A 65 4.58 8.37 -3.26
C THR A 65 3.78 7.38 -4.08
N VAL A 66 3.69 6.12 -3.64
CA VAL A 66 3.02 5.05 -4.40
C VAL A 66 2.26 4.13 -3.46
N ILE A 67 1.35 3.32 -4.01
CA ILE A 67 0.59 2.34 -3.24
C ILE A 67 0.96 0.94 -3.71
N CYS A 68 1.22 0.03 -2.79
CA CYS A 68 1.50 -1.37 -3.12
C CYS A 68 0.25 -2.03 -3.73
N ALA A 69 0.39 -2.61 -4.93
CA ALA A 69 -0.71 -3.28 -5.62
C ALA A 69 -0.78 -4.78 -5.32
N GLU A 70 0.27 -5.34 -4.71
CA GLU A 70 0.38 -6.74 -4.30
C GLU A 70 0.84 -6.86 -2.85
N ALA A 71 0.61 -8.01 -2.22
CA ALA A 71 1.21 -8.30 -0.92
C ALA A 71 2.62 -8.86 -1.14
N ILE A 72 3.64 -8.20 -0.59
CA ILE A 72 5.04 -8.59 -0.76
C ILE A 72 5.76 -8.53 0.58
N THR A 73 6.57 -9.56 0.87
CA THR A 73 7.40 -9.62 2.06
C THR A 73 8.85 -9.81 1.66
N THR A 74 9.72 -8.89 2.07
CA THR A 74 11.17 -8.96 1.90
C THR A 74 11.82 -9.14 3.27
N THR A 75 12.62 -10.18 3.45
CA THR A 75 13.43 -10.37 4.68
C THR A 75 14.90 -10.08 4.38
N ASP A 76 15.56 -11.01 3.69
CA ASP A 76 17.02 -11.04 3.51
C ASP A 76 17.47 -10.52 2.14
N ALA A 77 16.53 -10.30 1.23
CA ALA A 77 16.79 -9.79 -0.12
C ALA A 77 15.71 -8.79 -0.54
N LYS A 78 16.13 -7.80 -1.34
CA LYS A 78 15.21 -6.90 -2.03
C LYS A 78 14.39 -7.71 -3.03
N ALA A 79 13.13 -7.32 -3.22
CA ALA A 79 12.26 -7.94 -4.20
C ALA A 79 11.65 -6.88 -5.10
N VAL A 80 11.33 -7.26 -6.33
CA VAL A 80 10.56 -6.41 -7.23
C VAL A 80 9.08 -6.63 -6.91
N GLY A 81 8.36 -5.55 -6.63
CA GLY A 81 6.92 -5.57 -6.39
C GLY A 81 6.20 -4.59 -7.33
N ILE A 82 4.95 -4.89 -7.64
CA ILE A 82 4.09 -4.02 -8.41
C ILE A 82 3.47 -2.95 -7.50
N VAL A 83 3.65 -1.71 -7.90
CA VAL A 83 3.07 -0.54 -7.25
C VAL A 83 2.16 0.19 -8.20
N ARG A 84 1.25 0.98 -7.63
CA ARG A 84 0.31 1.82 -8.35
C ARG A 84 0.77 3.27 -8.32
N LEU A 85 0.93 3.84 -9.51
CA LEU A 85 1.32 5.22 -9.75
C LEU A 85 0.11 6.16 -9.88
N THR A 86 -1.03 5.65 -10.34
CA THR A 86 -2.28 6.43 -10.49
C THR A 86 -3.50 5.58 -10.16
N GLY A 87 -4.61 6.21 -9.79
CA GLY A 87 -5.87 5.49 -9.55
C GLY A 87 -6.69 6.04 -8.40
N GLU A 88 -7.87 5.46 -8.22
CA GLU A 88 -8.72 5.68 -7.05
C GLU A 88 -8.56 4.52 -6.06
N VAL A 89 -8.32 4.84 -4.80
CA VAL A 89 -8.13 3.86 -3.73
C VAL A 89 -9.10 4.07 -2.58
N LEU A 90 -9.58 2.97 -2.00
CA LEU A 90 -10.44 3.00 -0.82
C LEU A 90 -9.60 3.22 0.42
N GLY A 91 -9.82 4.34 1.11
CA GLY A 91 -9.09 4.70 2.32
C GLY A 91 -9.23 3.68 3.46
N SER A 92 -10.35 2.95 3.49
CA SER A 92 -10.59 1.87 4.46
C SER A 92 -9.71 0.63 4.26
N GLN A 93 -9.20 0.43 3.03
CA GLN A 93 -8.33 -0.68 2.66
C GLN A 93 -6.86 -0.27 2.55
N LEU A 94 -6.55 1.00 2.83
CA LEU A 94 -5.17 1.48 2.85
C LEU A 94 -4.49 1.09 4.15
N ASP A 95 -3.30 0.53 4.00
CA ASP A 95 -2.40 0.26 5.12
C ASP A 95 -1.44 1.45 5.23
N ILE A 96 -1.78 2.34 6.18
CA ILE A 96 -1.09 3.61 6.42
C ILE A 96 -0.03 3.37 7.50
N GLY A 97 1.22 3.72 7.20
CA GLY A 97 2.30 3.58 8.18
C GLY A 97 2.12 4.53 9.37
N THR A 98 2.70 4.12 10.50
CA THR A 98 2.57 4.78 11.80
C THR A 98 2.86 6.28 11.74
N GLY A 99 1.96 7.07 12.32
CA GLY A 99 2.08 8.53 12.41
C GLY A 99 1.49 9.31 11.24
N HIS A 100 1.08 8.65 10.15
CA HIS A 100 0.32 9.29 9.08
C HIS A 100 -1.19 9.25 9.37
N THR A 101 -1.89 10.32 8.99
CA THR A 101 -3.35 10.36 8.95
C THR A 101 -3.83 10.20 7.52
N LEU A 102 -5.07 9.73 7.36
CA LEU A 102 -5.70 9.57 6.04
C LEU A 102 -5.75 10.88 5.25
N ASP A 103 -6.00 12.01 5.92
CA ASP A 103 -5.94 13.35 5.31
C ASP A 103 -4.54 13.73 4.82
N SER A 104 -3.50 13.43 5.61
CA SER A 104 -2.11 13.69 5.20
C SER A 104 -1.71 12.86 3.99
N VAL A 105 -2.09 11.57 3.99
CA VAL A 105 -1.83 10.66 2.87
C VAL A 105 -2.59 11.11 1.63
N LYS A 106 -3.86 11.49 1.78
CA LYS A 106 -4.69 12.01 0.70
C LYS A 106 -4.11 13.28 0.09
N ALA A 107 -3.62 14.21 0.91
CA ALA A 107 -3.00 15.45 0.44
C ALA A 107 -1.71 15.20 -0.34
N ALA A 108 -0.87 14.26 0.10
CA ALA A 108 0.39 13.93 -0.53
C ALA A 108 0.23 13.08 -1.82
N LEU A 109 -0.79 12.23 -1.89
CA LEU A 109 -1.10 11.40 -3.06
C LEU A 109 -1.87 12.13 -4.17
N ARG A 110 -2.62 13.20 -3.80
CA ARG A 110 -3.37 14.05 -4.74
C ARG A 110 -2.54 14.58 -5.93
N PRO A 111 -1.33 15.15 -5.75
CA PRO A 111 -0.51 15.63 -6.87
C PRO A 111 -0.01 14.51 -7.79
N LEU A 112 0.00 13.26 -7.32
CA LEU A 112 0.43 12.08 -8.08
C LEU A 112 -0.73 11.41 -8.83
N SER A 113 -1.91 12.04 -8.89
CA SER A 113 -3.12 11.48 -9.49
C SER A 113 -3.57 10.16 -8.83
N ILE A 114 -3.28 10.03 -7.53
CA ILE A 114 -3.82 8.97 -6.68
C ILE A 114 -4.87 9.59 -5.76
N PHE A 115 -6.10 9.10 -5.85
CA PHE A 115 -7.25 9.66 -5.16
C PHE A 115 -7.75 8.70 -4.09
N VAL A 116 -7.64 9.12 -2.82
CA VAL A 116 -8.18 8.38 -1.68
C VAL A 116 -9.64 8.78 -1.45
N ARG A 117 -10.54 7.79 -1.48
CA ARG A 117 -11.96 7.94 -1.13
C ARG A 117 -12.25 7.42 0.26
#